data_AF-A0A6V7V258-F1
#
_entry.id   AF-A0A6V7V258-F1
#
_cell.length_a   1.000
_cell.length_b   1.000
_cell.length_c   1.000
_cell.angle_alpha   90.00
_cell.angle_beta   90.00
_cell.angle_gamma   90.00
#
_symmetry.space_group_name_H-M   'P 1'
#
loop_
_entity.id
_entity.type
_entity.pdbx_description
1 polymer ?
#
loop_
_entity_poly.entity_id
_entity_poly.type
_entity_poly.pdbx_seq_one_letter_code
_entity_poly.pdbx_strand_id
1 'polypeptide(L)'
;MPSHQFIAQSFYSAVMAATLLFTLISMLTPGWHSIIKGNQIGEYDNSKTVNSGIFICETEGMSECMAKRSTVDTLIGVFLIMAVLLELIALGWVIASFIFADKGEGESKRKLILFAPLLVFSFLICGLFLLIILLFSLKQNGQIGFDLNMSVAMGANVGYSFFICCFAFILAICSVPAGLFLTFLKENT
;
A
#
# COMPACT_ATOMS: atom_id res chain seq x y z
N MET A 1 -2.68 -5.04 -31.67
CA MET A 1 -2.59 -3.87 -30.76
C MET A 1 -1.41 -2.99 -31.21
N PRO A 2 -1.51 -1.64 -31.26
CA PRO A 2 -0.36 -0.81 -31.63
C PRO A 2 0.76 -0.92 -30.57
N SER A 3 2.01 -0.95 -31.02
CA SER A 3 3.20 -1.24 -30.20
C SER A 3 3.31 -0.37 -28.94
N HIS A 4 2.97 0.92 -29.04
CA HIS A 4 3.03 1.85 -27.91
C HIS A 4 2.02 1.54 -26.80
N GLN A 5 0.81 1.08 -27.14
CA GLN A 5 -0.19 0.70 -26.13
C GLN A 5 0.19 -0.61 -25.44
N PHE A 6 0.78 -1.55 -26.18
CA PHE A 6 1.29 -2.81 -25.62
C PHE A 6 2.42 -2.56 -24.60
N ILE A 7 3.37 -1.68 -24.94
CA ILE A 7 4.47 -1.29 -24.06
C ILE A 7 3.93 -0.62 -22.79
N ALA A 8 3.03 0.34 -22.92
CA ALA A 8 2.46 1.05 -21.78
C ALA A 8 1.66 0.13 -20.85
N GLN A 9 0.89 -0.81 -21.41
CA GLN A 9 0.14 -1.80 -20.61
C GLN A 9 1.06 -2.80 -19.92
N SER A 10 2.13 -3.25 -20.59
CA SER A 10 3.13 -4.13 -19.99
C SER A 10 3.88 -3.45 -18.85
N PHE A 11 4.28 -2.19 -19.05
CA PHE A 11 4.91 -1.38 -18.01
C PHE A 11 3.97 -1.17 -16.81
N TYR A 12 2.72 -0.78 -17.07
CA TYR A 12 1.70 -0.65 -16.03
C TYR A 12 1.53 -1.95 -15.23
N SER A 13 1.42 -3.09 -15.91
CA SER A 13 1.29 -4.41 -15.28
C SER A 13 2.48 -4.74 -14.39
N ALA A 14 3.71 -4.49 -14.88
CA ALA A 14 4.94 -4.79 -14.15
C ALA A 14 5.06 -3.92 -12.89
N VAL A 15 4.77 -2.62 -13.02
CA VAL A 15 4.78 -1.68 -11.89
C VAL A 15 3.72 -2.07 -10.87
N MET A 16 2.48 -2.36 -11.29
CA MET A 16 1.40 -2.74 -10.38
C MET A 16 1.68 -4.07 -9.66
N ALA A 17 2.28 -5.04 -10.34
CA ALA A 17 2.70 -6.29 -9.72
C ALA A 17 3.83 -6.09 -8.69
N ALA A 18 4.79 -5.22 -9.00
CA ALA A 18 5.83 -4.83 -8.05
C ALA A 18 5.24 -4.10 -6.84
N THR A 19 4.31 -3.15 -7.05
CA THR A 19 3.57 -2.48 -5.97
C THR A 19 2.92 -3.51 -5.06
N LEU A 20 2.11 -4.43 -5.60
CA LEU A 20 1.46 -5.50 -4.84
C LEU A 20 2.44 -6.34 -4.01
N LEU A 21 3.58 -6.71 -4.60
CA LEU A 21 4.61 -7.46 -3.90
C LEU A 21 5.13 -6.68 -2.69
N PHE A 22 5.47 -5.40 -2.85
CA PHE A 22 5.96 -4.57 -1.75
C PHE A 22 4.88 -4.25 -0.71
N THR A 23 3.62 -4.09 -1.13
CA THR A 23 2.46 -3.94 -0.23
C THR A 23 2.33 -5.17 0.66
N LEU A 24 2.38 -6.38 0.07
CA LEU A 24 2.32 -7.64 0.80
C LEU A 24 3.52 -7.82 1.73
N ILE A 25 4.74 -7.50 1.28
CA ILE A 25 5.95 -7.57 2.12
C ILE A 25 5.80 -6.62 3.31
N SER A 26 5.40 -5.36 3.08
CA SER A 26 5.17 -4.39 4.15
C SER A 26 4.10 -4.86 5.14
N MET A 27 3.01 -5.44 4.63
CA MET A 27 1.90 -5.94 5.44
C MET A 27 2.30 -7.15 6.31
N LEU A 28 3.08 -8.08 5.73
CA LEU A 28 3.44 -9.36 6.33
C LEU A 28 4.77 -9.34 7.10
N THR A 29 5.51 -8.23 7.08
CA THR A 29 6.72 -8.08 7.90
C THR A 29 6.40 -7.34 9.20
N PRO A 30 6.90 -7.84 10.35
CA PRO A 30 6.89 -7.07 11.59
C PRO A 30 7.84 -5.87 11.44
N GLY A 31 7.56 -4.74 12.08
CA GLY A 31 8.48 -3.58 12.00
C GLY A 31 7.88 -2.38 11.29
N TRP A 32 6.60 -2.12 11.53
CA TRP A 32 6.01 -0.81 11.26
C TRP A 32 6.43 0.19 12.34
N HIS A 33 6.52 -0.23 13.59
CA HIS A 33 7.13 0.56 14.66
C HIS A 33 8.05 -0.32 15.50
N SER A 34 9.16 0.26 15.95
CA SER A 34 10.01 -0.35 16.98
C SER A 34 9.68 0.24 18.35
N ILE A 35 9.44 -0.64 19.31
CA ILE A 35 9.20 -0.27 20.70
C ILE A 35 10.51 -0.48 21.45
N ILE A 36 11.11 0.61 21.95
CA ILE A 36 12.27 0.54 22.83
C ILE A 36 11.74 0.28 24.25
N LYS A 37 11.98 -0.93 24.79
CA LYS A 37 11.64 -1.24 26.19
C LYS A 37 12.62 -0.53 27.11
N GLY A 38 12.24 0.64 27.64
CA GLY A 38 12.96 1.27 28.74
C GLY A 38 12.71 0.52 30.06
N ASN A 39 13.75 0.37 30.89
CA ASN A 39 13.53 0.06 32.30
C ASN A 39 12.86 1.29 32.97
N GLN A 40 12.09 1.09 34.05
CA GLN A 40 11.32 2.14 34.76
C GLN A 40 12.14 3.34 35.31
N ILE A 41 13.44 3.39 35.02
CA ILE A 41 14.41 4.39 35.52
C ILE A 41 14.89 5.34 34.39
N GLY A 42 14.32 5.26 33.18
CA GLY A 42 14.67 6.19 32.09
C GLY A 42 15.97 5.82 31.35
N GLU A 43 16.54 4.67 31.66
CA GLU A 43 17.63 4.06 30.90
C GLU A 43 17.02 3.27 29.73
N TYR A 44 17.18 3.81 28.52
CA TYR A 44 16.76 3.17 27.28
C TYR A 44 17.79 2.11 26.89
N ASP A 45 17.45 0.84 27.12
CA ASP A 45 18.27 -0.28 26.70
C ASP A 45 17.92 -0.66 25.24
N ASN A 46 18.75 -0.21 24.30
CA ASN A 46 18.59 -0.52 22.87
C ASN A 46 18.68 -2.02 22.56
N SER A 47 19.16 -2.86 23.49
CA SER A 47 19.22 -4.31 23.32
C SER A 47 17.86 -5.00 23.37
N LYS A 48 16.79 -4.30 23.79
CA LYS A 48 15.41 -4.81 23.88
C LYS A 48 14.45 -4.06 22.97
N THR A 49 14.85 -3.86 21.72
CA THR A 49 13.96 -3.36 20.66
C THR A 49 13.04 -4.49 20.20
N VAL A 50 11.73 -4.28 20.27
CA VAL A 50 10.74 -5.22 19.74
C VAL A 50 10.11 -4.60 18.51
N ASN A 51 10.20 -5.28 17.37
CA ASN A 51 9.53 -4.88 16.15
C ASN A 51 8.07 -5.32 16.20
N SER A 52 7.17 -4.35 16.05
CA SER A 52 5.73 -4.59 15.96
C SER A 52 5.25 -4.28 14.55
N GLY A 53 4.53 -5.21 13.93
CA GLY A 53 3.87 -5.02 12.64
C GLY A 53 2.38 -4.75 12.78
N ILE A 54 1.78 -4.33 11.65
CA ILE A 54 0.33 -4.13 11.55
C ILE A 54 -0.43 -5.46 11.58
N PHE A 55 0.20 -6.59 11.26
CA PHE A 55 -0.43 -7.91 11.31
C PHE A 55 0.36 -8.93 12.14
N ILE A 56 1.69 -8.82 12.20
CA ILE A 56 2.58 -9.78 12.87
C ILE A 56 3.41 -9.05 13.93
N CYS A 57 3.57 -9.67 15.11
CA CYS A 57 4.45 -9.17 16.18
C CYS A 57 5.61 -10.15 16.37
N GLU A 58 6.83 -9.62 16.56
CA GLU A 58 8.03 -10.43 16.80
C GLU A 58 8.11 -10.76 18.30
N THR A 59 7.88 -12.04 18.68
CA THR A 59 8.03 -12.69 20.00
C THR A 59 6.87 -12.70 21.02
N GLU A 60 6.94 -13.71 21.92
CA GLU A 60 5.96 -14.32 22.84
C GLU A 60 4.74 -13.49 23.25
N GLY A 61 3.55 -14.07 23.13
CA GLY A 61 2.28 -13.42 23.47
C GLY A 61 1.62 -12.71 22.29
N MET A 62 1.52 -13.38 21.13
CA MET A 62 0.76 -12.88 19.97
C MET A 62 -0.66 -12.42 20.35
N SER A 63 -1.31 -13.11 21.30
CA SER A 63 -2.60 -12.70 21.87
C SER A 63 -2.54 -11.37 22.63
N GLU A 64 -1.50 -11.14 23.42
CA GLU A 64 -1.32 -9.90 24.19
C GLU A 64 -0.96 -8.71 23.29
N CYS A 65 -0.12 -8.94 22.27
CA CYS A 65 0.22 -7.93 21.27
C CYS A 65 -1.01 -7.50 20.44
N MET A 66 -1.80 -8.47 20.00
CA MET A 66 -3.03 -8.21 19.24
C MET A 66 -4.10 -7.53 20.12
N ALA A 67 -4.21 -7.91 21.40
CA ALA A 67 -5.15 -7.32 22.34
C ALA A 67 -4.83 -5.85 22.69
N LYS A 68 -3.57 -5.43 22.57
CA LYS A 68 -3.12 -4.06 22.83
C LYS A 68 -3.04 -3.19 21.57
N ARG A 69 -3.61 -3.65 20.45
CA ARG A 69 -3.57 -2.91 19.18
C ARG A 69 -4.47 -1.69 19.24
N SER A 70 -3.92 -0.54 18.85
CA SER A 70 -4.67 0.71 18.74
C SER A 70 -5.73 0.62 17.64
N THR A 71 -6.84 1.34 17.81
CA THR A 71 -7.88 1.48 16.77
C THR A 71 -7.28 1.98 15.45
N VAL A 72 -6.28 2.86 15.51
CA VAL A 72 -5.60 3.42 14.33
C VAL A 72 -4.81 2.35 13.57
N ASP A 73 -4.11 1.45 14.27
CA ASP A 73 -3.37 0.35 13.61
C ASP A 73 -4.31 -0.64 12.93
N THR A 74 -5.46 -0.89 13.56
CA THR A 74 -6.52 -1.73 12.98
C THR A 74 -7.06 -1.09 11.71
N LEU A 75 -7.30 0.23 11.72
CA LEU A 75 -7.75 0.99 10.55
C LEU A 75 -6.72 0.98 9.42
N ILE A 76 -5.43 1.19 9.75
CA ILE A 76 -4.33 1.08 8.79
C ILE A 76 -4.31 -0.33 8.16
N GLY A 77 -4.49 -1.38 8.98
CA GLY A 77 -4.58 -2.75 8.51
C GLY A 77 -5.73 -2.96 7.51
N VAL A 78 -6.92 -2.44 7.81
CA VAL A 78 -8.07 -2.51 6.90
C VAL A 78 -7.76 -1.81 5.57
N PHE A 79 -7.14 -0.63 5.60
CA PHE A 79 -6.79 0.08 4.37
C PHE A 79 -5.71 -0.64 3.55
N LEU A 80 -4.74 -1.30 4.19
CA LEU A 80 -3.76 -2.14 3.50
C LEU A 80 -4.43 -3.33 2.80
N ILE A 81 -5.38 -4.00 3.46
CA ILE A 81 -6.14 -5.09 2.84
C ILE A 81 -6.94 -4.57 1.64
N MET A 82 -7.60 -3.41 1.77
CA MET A 82 -8.33 -2.78 0.68
C MET A 82 -7.41 -2.40 -0.49
N ALA A 83 -6.19 -1.92 -0.22
CA ALA A 83 -5.19 -1.62 -1.23
C ALA A 83 -4.78 -2.89 -2.00
N VAL A 84 -4.47 -3.98 -1.28
CA VAL A 84 -4.15 -5.29 -1.89
C VAL A 84 -5.29 -5.80 -2.77
N LEU A 85 -6.54 -5.69 -2.31
CA LEU A 85 -7.71 -6.10 -3.11
C LEU A 85 -7.84 -5.27 -4.39
N LEU A 86 -7.62 -3.96 -4.30
CA LEU A 86 -7.66 -3.08 -5.48
C LEU A 86 -6.50 -3.35 -6.44
N GLU A 87 -5.30 -3.61 -5.95
CA GLU A 87 -4.14 -4.00 -6.77
C GLU A 87 -4.41 -5.31 -7.52
N LEU A 88 -5.00 -6.31 -6.85
CA LEU A 88 -5.41 -7.58 -7.47
C LEU A 88 -6.50 -7.37 -8.54
N ILE A 89 -7.50 -6.54 -8.26
CA ILE A 89 -8.55 -6.20 -9.23
C ILE A 89 -7.93 -5.48 -10.43
N ALA A 90 -7.01 -4.53 -10.21
CA ALA A 90 -6.32 -3.81 -11.26
C ALA A 90 -5.52 -4.76 -12.15
N LEU A 91 -4.73 -5.67 -11.57
CA LEU A 91 -3.99 -6.69 -12.32
C LEU A 91 -4.92 -7.64 -13.08
N GLY A 92 -5.99 -8.11 -12.46
CA GLY A 92 -7.01 -8.93 -13.12
C GLY A 92 -7.63 -8.20 -14.31
N TRP A 93 -7.88 -6.89 -14.18
CA TRP A 93 -8.39 -6.04 -15.25
C TRP A 93 -7.37 -5.85 -16.38
N VAL A 94 -6.09 -5.69 -16.06
CA VAL A 94 -5.01 -5.65 -17.07
C VAL A 94 -4.97 -6.95 -17.87
N ILE A 95 -5.09 -8.11 -17.22
CA ILE A 95 -5.08 -9.41 -17.90
C ILE A 95 -6.34 -9.56 -18.77
N ALA A 96 -7.51 -9.23 -18.24
CA ALA A 96 -8.76 -9.27 -18.99
C ALA A 96 -8.68 -8.35 -20.22
N SER A 97 -8.15 -7.14 -20.06
CA SER A 97 -8.00 -6.20 -21.17
C SER A 97 -7.05 -6.70 -22.26
N PHE A 98 -5.99 -7.44 -21.93
CA PHE A 98 -5.17 -8.14 -22.93
C PHE A 98 -5.97 -9.17 -23.74
N ILE A 99 -6.74 -10.03 -23.06
CA ILE A 99 -7.52 -11.10 -23.71
C ILE A 99 -8.61 -10.53 -24.62
N PHE A 100 -9.29 -9.48 -24.18
CA PHE A 100 -10.36 -8.84 -24.95
C PHE A 100 -9.83 -7.94 -26.08
N ALA A 101 -8.63 -7.39 -25.95
CA ALA A 101 -8.01 -6.58 -27.01
C ALA A 101 -7.57 -7.44 -28.22
N ASP A 102 -7.27 -8.73 -28.00
CA ASP A 102 -6.83 -9.65 -29.06
C ASP A 102 -8.00 -10.22 -29.89
N LYS A 103 -9.20 -10.31 -29.30
CA LYS A 103 -10.39 -10.90 -29.95
C LYS A 103 -11.30 -9.92 -30.71
N GLY A 104 -10.98 -8.63 -30.76
CA GLY A 104 -11.91 -7.58 -31.21
C GLY A 104 -11.43 -6.75 -32.40
N GLU A 105 -11.74 -7.19 -33.62
CA GLU A 105 -11.90 -6.30 -34.77
C GLU A 105 -13.24 -5.55 -34.62
N GLY A 106 -13.21 -4.31 -34.15
CA GLY A 106 -14.42 -3.48 -34.14
C GLY A 106 -14.47 -2.46 -33.01
N GLU A 107 -14.42 -1.21 -33.43
CA GLU A 107 -14.76 0.02 -32.70
C GLU A 107 -13.80 0.56 -31.63
N SER A 108 -13.27 1.74 -31.98
CA SER A 108 -12.61 2.71 -31.10
C SER A 108 -13.48 3.17 -29.91
N LYS A 109 -14.69 2.66 -29.63
CA LYS A 109 -15.36 2.97 -28.35
C LYS A 109 -15.09 1.92 -27.27
N ARG A 110 -14.99 0.65 -27.67
CA ARG A 110 -14.80 -0.49 -26.75
C ARG A 110 -13.46 -0.45 -26.00
N LYS A 111 -12.41 0.09 -26.64
CA LYS A 111 -11.07 0.26 -26.01
C LYS A 111 -11.05 1.31 -24.89
N LEU A 112 -11.94 2.32 -24.91
CA LEU A 112 -11.95 3.37 -23.87
C LEU A 112 -12.47 2.80 -22.55
N ILE A 113 -13.58 2.06 -22.66
CA ILE A 113 -14.24 1.37 -21.54
C ILE A 113 -13.28 0.34 -20.93
N LEU A 114 -12.39 -0.23 -21.74
CA LEU A 114 -11.41 -1.22 -21.29
C LEU A 114 -10.24 -0.61 -20.50
N PHE A 115 -9.78 0.60 -20.83
CA PHE A 115 -8.58 1.20 -20.21
C PHE A 115 -8.88 2.28 -19.17
N ALA A 116 -10.01 3.00 -19.26
CA ALA A 116 -10.39 4.02 -18.29
C ALA A 116 -10.44 3.51 -16.83
N PRO A 117 -10.91 2.27 -16.54
CA PRO A 117 -10.92 1.75 -15.18
C PRO A 117 -9.51 1.61 -14.57
N LEU A 118 -8.47 1.36 -15.37
CA LEU A 118 -7.09 1.24 -14.87
C LEU A 118 -6.61 2.56 -14.25
N LEU A 119 -6.96 3.68 -14.86
CA LEU A 119 -6.64 5.00 -14.33
C LEU A 119 -7.34 5.23 -12.98
N VAL A 120 -8.62 4.88 -12.90
CA VAL A 120 -9.41 4.99 -11.66
C VAL A 120 -8.80 4.12 -10.55
N PHE A 121 -8.46 2.87 -10.83
CA PHE A 121 -7.81 1.99 -9.86
C PHE A 121 -6.48 2.58 -9.36
N SER A 122 -5.68 3.14 -10.26
CA SER A 122 -4.39 3.75 -9.89
C SER A 122 -4.57 4.93 -8.93
N PHE A 123 -5.55 5.81 -9.19
CA PHE A 123 -5.87 6.91 -8.28
C PHE A 123 -6.41 6.44 -6.93
N LEU A 124 -7.27 5.42 -6.92
CA LEU A 124 -7.81 4.85 -5.67
C LEU A 124 -6.71 4.22 -4.82
N ILE A 125 -5.80 3.45 -5.45
CA ILE A 125 -4.66 2.83 -4.77
C ILE A 125 -3.73 3.91 -4.20
N CYS A 126 -3.39 4.93 -4.99
CA CYS A 126 -2.58 6.06 -4.51
C CYS A 126 -3.26 6.81 -3.35
N GLY A 127 -4.57 7.05 -3.43
CA GLY A 127 -5.35 7.70 -2.38
C GLY A 127 -5.34 6.91 -1.07
N LEU A 128 -5.47 5.58 -1.14
CA LEU A 128 -5.39 4.71 0.03
C LEU A 128 -4.00 4.69 0.66
N PHE A 129 -2.94 4.60 -0.14
CA PHE A 129 -1.58 4.69 0.38
C PHE A 129 -1.30 6.02 1.07
N LEU A 130 -1.74 7.12 0.46
CA LEU A 130 -1.61 8.44 1.05
C LEU A 130 -2.34 8.51 2.40
N LEU A 131 -3.56 7.95 2.48
CA LEU A 131 -4.31 7.87 3.73
C LEU A 131 -3.59 7.03 4.79
N ILE A 132 -3.04 5.87 4.43
CA ILE A 132 -2.25 5.00 5.32
C ILE A 132 -1.04 5.75 5.88
N ILE A 133 -0.25 6.36 5.00
CA ILE A 133 0.97 7.11 5.37
C ILE A 133 0.60 8.29 6.28
N LEU A 134 -0.47 9.02 5.96
CA LEU A 134 -0.96 10.14 6.74
C LEU A 134 -1.38 9.68 8.15
N LEU A 135 -2.23 8.65 8.25
CA LEU A 135 -2.71 8.13 9.53
C LEU A 135 -1.56 7.67 10.42
N PHE A 136 -0.61 6.95 9.83
CA PHE A 136 0.58 6.49 10.53
C PHE A 136 1.45 7.67 11.03
N SER A 137 1.71 8.64 10.16
CA SER A 137 2.54 9.81 10.50
C SER A 137 1.90 10.67 11.59
N LEU A 138 0.58 10.88 11.50
CA LEU A 138 -0.18 11.64 12.50
C LEU A 138 -0.24 10.91 13.84
N LYS A 139 -0.35 9.57 13.83
CA LYS A 139 -0.26 8.74 15.04
C LYS A 139 1.12 8.88 15.69
N GLN A 140 2.19 8.79 14.91
CA GLN A 140 3.55 8.83 15.44
C GLN A 140 3.94 10.21 16.01
N ASN A 141 3.40 11.28 15.44
CA ASN A 141 3.55 12.63 15.98
C ASN A 141 2.67 12.91 17.21
N GLY A 142 1.93 11.91 17.70
CA GLY A 142 1.04 12.05 18.86
C GLY A 142 -0.18 12.94 18.60
N GLN A 143 -0.47 13.28 17.35
CA GLN A 143 -1.60 14.13 16.98
C GLN A 143 -2.92 13.34 16.94
N ILE A 144 -2.85 12.02 16.81
CA ILE A 144 -4.00 11.14 16.84
C ILE A 144 -3.66 9.91 17.70
N GLY A 145 -4.31 9.80 18.84
CA GLY A 145 -4.24 8.61 19.70
C GLY A 145 -5.61 8.38 20.30
N PHE A 146 -6.30 7.33 19.86
CA PHE A 146 -7.58 6.90 20.44
C PHE A 146 -7.37 5.87 21.55
N ASP A 147 -6.29 6.02 22.32
CA ASP A 147 -5.97 5.14 23.45
C ASP A 147 -6.04 5.93 24.75
N LEU A 148 -7.15 5.77 25.47
CA LEU A 148 -7.46 6.38 26.77
C LEU A 148 -6.49 5.98 27.90
N ASN A 149 -5.47 5.14 27.65
CA ASN A 149 -4.65 4.52 28.70
C ASN A 149 -3.14 4.41 28.40
N MET A 150 -2.60 5.07 27.37
CA MET A 150 -1.17 4.98 27.09
C MET A 150 -0.39 6.08 27.81
N SER A 151 -0.28 5.97 29.14
CA SER A 151 0.76 6.66 29.90
C SER A 151 2.11 6.01 29.60
N VAL A 152 3.14 6.85 29.47
CA VAL A 152 4.55 6.57 29.15
C VAL A 152 4.85 6.71 27.65
N ALA A 153 5.39 7.88 27.33
CA ALA A 153 6.10 8.18 26.11
C ALA A 153 7.26 7.17 25.92
N MET A 154 6.98 6.05 25.26
CA MET A 154 8.00 5.25 24.62
C MET A 154 8.31 5.93 23.29
N GLY A 155 9.58 6.28 23.07
CA GLY A 155 10.05 6.74 21.76
C GLY A 155 9.80 5.65 20.72
N ALA A 156 8.68 5.74 20.02
CA ALA A 156 8.34 4.84 18.93
C ALA A 156 9.07 5.35 17.68
N ASN A 157 10.06 4.59 17.22
CA ASN A 157 10.78 4.90 15.99
C ASN A 157 10.05 4.28 14.79
N VAL A 158 10.13 4.96 13.64
CA VAL A 158 9.58 4.48 12.36
C VAL A 158 10.29 3.18 12.00
N GLY A 159 9.54 2.10 11.79
CA GLY A 159 10.11 0.82 11.42
C GLY A 159 10.30 0.65 9.91
N TYR A 160 11.08 -0.36 9.51
CA TYR A 160 11.44 -0.59 8.11
C TYR A 160 10.24 -0.96 7.22
N SER A 161 9.22 -1.65 7.74
CA SER A 161 8.03 -2.03 6.99
C SER A 161 7.22 -0.82 6.53
N PHE A 162 7.24 0.28 7.29
CA PHE A 162 6.65 1.55 6.87
C PHE A 162 7.39 2.13 5.64
N PHE A 163 8.73 2.09 5.64
CA PHE A 163 9.51 2.55 4.48
C PHE A 163 9.25 1.68 3.23
N ILE A 164 9.03 0.38 3.40
CA ILE A 164 8.61 -0.51 2.32
C ILE A 164 7.23 -0.08 1.78
N CYS A 165 6.29 0.30 2.65
CA CYS A 165 4.99 0.84 2.24
C CYS A 165 5.14 2.16 1.45
N CYS A 166 6.02 3.06 1.89
CA CYS A 166 6.32 4.30 1.17
C CYS A 166 6.93 4.02 -0.22
N PHE A 167 7.78 2.99 -0.32
CA PHE A 167 8.32 2.57 -1.62
C PHE A 167 7.23 2.00 -2.53
N ALA A 168 6.32 1.17 -2.00
CA ALA A 168 5.14 0.72 -2.74
C ALA A 168 4.28 1.89 -3.22
N PHE A 169 4.08 2.92 -2.39
CA PHE A 169 3.37 4.13 -2.79
C PHE A 169 4.05 4.87 -3.96
N ILE A 170 5.38 5.00 -3.95
CA ILE A 170 6.12 5.61 -5.06
C ILE A 170 5.89 4.82 -6.36
N LEU A 171 5.94 3.49 -6.30
CA LEU A 171 5.65 2.63 -7.44
C LEU A 171 4.19 2.80 -7.91
N ALA A 172 3.23 2.89 -6.99
CA ALA A 172 1.84 3.18 -7.31
C ALA A 172 1.68 4.51 -8.06
N ILE A 173 2.38 5.57 -7.64
CA ILE A 173 2.40 6.86 -8.35
C ILE A 173 2.95 6.69 -9.78
N CYS A 174 4.04 5.93 -9.95
CA CYS A 174 4.62 5.67 -11.26
C CYS A 174 3.67 4.94 -12.22
N SER A 175 2.64 4.25 -11.71
CA SER A 175 1.62 3.62 -12.54
C SER A 175 0.62 4.61 -13.17
N VAL A 176 0.43 5.79 -12.56
CA VAL A 176 -0.55 6.80 -12.99
C VAL A 176 -0.24 7.36 -14.39
N PRO A 177 1.01 7.78 -14.72
CA PRO A 177 1.36 8.22 -16.07
C PRO A 177 1.09 7.16 -17.14
N ALA A 178 1.31 5.88 -16.84
CA ALA A 178 1.05 4.79 -17.77
C ALA A 178 -0.47 4.62 -18.00
N GLY A 179 -1.29 4.72 -16.95
CA GLY A 179 -2.75 4.73 -17.06
C GLY A 179 -3.27 5.95 -17.85
N LEU A 180 -2.71 7.14 -17.61
CA LEU A 180 -3.03 8.36 -18.37
C LEU A 180 -2.69 8.19 -19.84
N PHE A 181 -1.49 7.69 -20.15
CA PHE A 181 -1.04 7.47 -21.53
C PHE A 181 -1.96 6.50 -22.28
N LEU A 182 -2.39 5.41 -21.64
CA LEU A 182 -3.35 4.45 -22.21
C LEU A 182 -4.73 5.07 -22.48
N THR A 183 -5.12 6.08 -21.68
CA THR A 183 -6.43 6.74 -21.79
C THR A 183 -6.40 7.88 -22.82
N PHE A 184 -5.34 8.70 -22.86
CA PHE A 184 -5.24 9.92 -23.67
C PHE A 184 -4.71 9.73 -25.09
N LEU A 185 -3.86 8.72 -25.37
CA LEU A 185 -3.31 8.51 -26.73
C LEU A 185 -4.38 8.29 -27.82
N LYS A 186 -5.60 7.97 -27.39
CA LYS A 186 -6.71 7.67 -28.27
C LYS A 186 -7.52 8.89 -28.66
N GLU A 187 -7.44 10.00 -27.92
CA GLU A 187 -8.17 11.21 -28.29
C GLU A 187 -7.52 11.91 -29.50
N ASN A 188 -6.25 11.60 -29.78
CA ASN A 188 -5.45 12.21 -30.85
C ASN A 188 -5.08 11.26 -32.01
N THR A 189 -5.66 10.05 -32.09
CA THR A 189 -5.48 9.11 -33.23
C THR A 189 -6.80 8.54 -33.72
#